data_AF-A0A968JY73-F1
#
_entry.id   AF-A0A968JY73-F1
#
_cell.length_a   1.000
_cell.length_b   1.000
_cell.length_c   1.000
_cell.angle_alpha   90.00
_cell.angle_beta   90.00
_cell.angle_gamma   90.00
#
_symmetry.space_group_name_H-M   'P 1'
#
loop_
_entity.id
_entity.type
_entity.pdbx_description
1 polymer ?
#
loop_
_entity_poly.entity_id
_entity_poly.type
_entity_poly.pdbx_seq_one_letter_code
_entity_poly.pdbx_strand_id
1 'polypeptide(L)'
;MKKCPKCNAEVDDNFDLCWNCQYSFVDQKILNDSNFKLTCPNCHTEIESSLSYCPHCQYELTKIHKENNERPQSPKHLDCIRCKVSLDYQGNF
;
A
#
# COMPACT_ATOMS: atom_id res chain seq x y z
N MET A 1 -4.06 6.45 20.25
CA MET A 1 -2.66 6.79 19.90
C MET A 1 -1.75 5.74 20.52
N LYS A 2 -0.78 5.24 19.74
CA LYS A 2 0.22 4.25 20.13
C LYS A 2 1.61 4.86 20.14
N LYS A 3 2.50 4.34 20.98
CA LYS A 3 3.92 4.73 20.98
C LYS A 3 4.72 3.80 20.10
N CYS A 4 5.53 4.36 19.20
CA CYS A 4 6.43 3.57 18.39
C CYS A 4 7.50 2.91 19.26
N PRO A 5 7.69 1.58 19.22
CA PRO A 5 8.68 0.90 20.06
C PRO A 5 10.14 1.22 19.67
N LYS A 6 10.37 1.81 18.49
CA LYS A 6 11.71 2.09 17.97
C LYS A 6 12.18 3.52 18.22
N CYS A 7 11.30 4.51 18.06
CA CYS A 7 11.65 5.93 18.22
C CYS A 7 10.86 6.63 19.33
N ASN A 8 9.95 5.92 19.99
CA ASN A 8 9.10 6.42 21.07
C ASN A 8 8.15 7.58 20.70
N ALA A 9 8.04 7.91 19.41
CA ALA A 9 7.11 8.92 18.91
C ALA A 9 5.66 8.46 19.08
N GLU A 10 4.76 9.43 19.25
CA GLU A 10 3.32 9.21 19.29
C GLU A 10 2.77 9.09 17.87
N VAL A 11 2.09 7.99 17.61
CA VAL A 11 1.50 7.66 16.31
C VAL A 11 0.02 7.40 16.52
N ASP A 12 -0.83 7.88 15.63
CA ASP A 12 -2.26 7.58 15.71
C ASP A 12 -2.53 6.10 15.40
N ASP A 13 -3.57 5.52 16.01
CA ASP A 13 -3.84 4.08 15.91
C ASP A 13 -4.25 3.67 14.49
N ASN A 14 -4.75 4.62 13.70
CA ASN A 14 -5.14 4.42 12.30
C ASN A 14 -3.94 4.30 11.33
N PHE A 15 -2.71 4.57 11.77
CA PHE A 15 -1.53 4.44 10.90
C PHE A 15 -0.81 3.12 11.11
N ASP A 16 -0.58 2.39 10.02
CA ASP A 16 0.22 1.17 10.00
C ASP A 16 1.73 1.43 9.92
N LEU A 17 2.13 2.67 9.69
CA LEU A 17 3.53 3.10 9.65
C LEU A 17 3.81 4.23 10.65
N CYS A 18 4.96 4.18 11.30
CA CYS A 18 5.44 5.28 12.12
C CYS A 18 5.94 6.43 11.24
N TRP A 19 5.34 7.60 11.35
CA TRP A 19 5.70 8.79 10.59
C TRP A 19 7.13 9.29 10.88
N ASN A 20 7.67 9.03 12.08
CA ASN A 20 8.98 9.54 12.49
C ASN A 20 10.14 8.63 12.05
N CYS A 21 9.97 7.30 12.07
CA CYS A 21 11.06 6.35 11.82
C CYS A 21 10.73 5.24 10.81
N GLN A 22 9.62 5.36 10.07
CA GLN A 22 9.24 4.41 9.01
C GLN A 22 9.08 2.96 9.48
N TYR A 23 8.84 2.77 10.78
CA TYR A 23 8.55 1.47 11.36
C TYR A 23 7.16 0.98 10.95
N SER A 24 7.09 -0.12 10.20
CA SER A 24 5.85 -0.84 9.91
C SER A 24 5.40 -1.58 11.16
N PHE A 25 4.21 -1.26 11.67
CA PHE A 25 3.61 -1.95 12.80
C PHE A 25 3.10 -3.34 12.42
N VAL A 26 2.78 -3.55 11.13
CA VAL A 26 2.31 -4.83 10.56
C VAL A 26 3.48 -5.80 10.38
N ASP A 27 4.56 -5.35 9.72
CA ASP A 27 5.73 -6.19 9.44
C ASP A 27 6.78 -6.16 10.56
N GLN A 28 6.55 -5.35 11.60
CA GLN A 28 7.44 -5.15 12.74
C GLN A 28 8.89 -4.79 12.37
N LYS A 29 9.11 -4.13 11.24
CA LYS A 29 10.43 -3.73 10.73
C LYS A 29 10.47 -2.27 10.30
N ILE A 30 11.66 -1.68 10.31
CA ILE A 30 11.89 -0.36 9.73
C ILE A 30 12.04 -0.53 8.21
N LEU A 31 11.18 0.15 7.46
CA LEU A 31 11.29 0.24 6.02
C LEU A 31 12.43 1.20 5.69
N ASN A 32 13.42 0.71 4.95
CA ASN A 32 14.54 1.50 4.40
C ASN A 32 14.55 1.28 2.88
N ASP A 33 15.20 2.17 2.13
CA ASP A 33 15.34 2.06 0.66
C ASP A 33 15.82 0.68 0.18
N SER A 34 16.68 0.03 0.97
CA SER A 34 17.18 -1.33 0.68
C SER A 34 16.10 -2.41 0.67
N ASN A 35 14.97 -2.21 1.35
CA ASN A 35 13.84 -3.17 1.34
C ASN A 35 13.07 -3.16 0.01
N PHE A 36 13.26 -2.13 -0.81
CA PHE A 36 12.57 -1.94 -2.08
C PHE A 36 13.42 -2.35 -3.28
N LYS A 37 14.59 -2.96 -3.05
CA LYS A 37 15.37 -3.58 -4.12
C LYS A 37 14.65 -4.80 -4.64
N LEU A 38 14.20 -4.72 -5.88
CA LEU A 38 13.54 -5.81 -6.57
C LEU A 38 14.54 -6.45 -7.54
N THR A 39 14.51 -7.77 -7.68
CA THR A 39 15.28 -8.48 -8.70
C THR A 39 14.33 -8.91 -9.79
N CYS A 40 14.63 -8.56 -11.05
CA CYS A 40 13.81 -8.99 -12.17
C CYS A 40 13.82 -10.52 -12.29
N PRO A 41 12.67 -11.21 -12.30
CA PRO A 41 12.63 -12.68 -12.39
C PRO A 41 13.10 -13.23 -13.75
N ASN A 42 13.14 -12.39 -14.79
CA ASN A 42 13.54 -12.81 -16.13
C ASN A 42 15.05 -12.65 -16.36
N CYS A 43 15.60 -11.47 -16.06
CA CYS A 43 17.01 -11.16 -16.33
C CYS A 43 17.90 -11.07 -15.09
N HIS A 44 17.33 -11.25 -13.89
CA HIS A 44 18.03 -11.19 -12.60
C HIS A 44 18.76 -9.87 -12.30
N THR A 45 18.43 -8.80 -13.03
CA THR A 45 18.98 -7.47 -12.77
C THR A 45 18.30 -6.82 -11.58
N GLU A 46 19.08 -6.11 -10.76
CA GLU A 46 18.56 -5.23 -9.71
C GLU A 46 17.79 -4.07 -10.33
N ILE A 47 16.55 -3.87 -9.89
CA ILE A 47 15.62 -2.87 -10.39
C ILE A 47 14.88 -2.22 -9.22
N GLU A 48 14.40 -1.00 -9.44
CA GLU A 48 13.58 -0.28 -8.46
C GLU A 48 12.15 -0.84 -8.44
N SER A 49 11.55 -0.96 -7.25
CA SER A 49 10.17 -1.41 -7.03
C SER A 49 9.08 -0.44 -7.49
N SER A 50 9.39 0.55 -8.33
CA SER A 50 8.40 1.49 -8.88
C SER A 50 8.24 1.36 -10.40
N LEU A 51 9.07 0.52 -11.03
CA LEU A 51 9.08 0.34 -12.47
C LEU A 51 7.97 -0.63 -12.90
N SER A 52 7.18 -0.26 -13.90
CA SER A 52 6.20 -1.16 -14.54
C SER A 52 6.88 -2.18 -15.46
N TYR A 53 8.08 -1.85 -15.97
CA TYR A 53 8.84 -2.68 -16.90
C TYR A 53 10.33 -2.70 -16.52
N CYS A 54 10.98 -3.84 -16.70
CA CYS A 54 12.41 -3.95 -16.53
C CYS A 54 13.15 -3.19 -17.65
N PRO A 55 14.08 -2.26 -17.34
CA PRO A 55 14.81 -1.49 -18.36
C PRO A 55 15.77 -2.34 -19.20
N HIS A 56 16.17 -3.52 -18.71
CA HIS A 56 17.11 -4.41 -19.40
C HIS A 56 16.44 -5.44 -20.30
N CYS A 57 15.29 -5.98 -19.90
CA CYS A 57 14.63 -7.09 -20.63
C CYS A 57 13.16 -6.82 -21.00
N GLN A 58 12.63 -5.62 -20.67
CA GLN A 58 11.25 -5.21 -20.91
C GLN A 58 10.19 -6.11 -20.25
N TYR A 59 10.59 -6.97 -19.31
CA TYR A 59 9.67 -7.80 -18.54
C TYR A 59 8.71 -6.96 -17.72
N GLU A 60 7.42 -7.31 -17.74
CA GLU A 60 6.36 -6.61 -17.03
C GLU A 60 6.39 -6.92 -15.53
N LEU A 61 6.60 -5.89 -14.71
CA LEU A 61 6.80 -5.98 -13.25
C LEU A 61 5.52 -5.73 -12.44
N THR A 62 4.41 -5.39 -13.12
CA THR A 62 3.11 -5.06 -12.53
C THR A 62 2.57 -6.14 -11.59
N LYS A 63 2.92 -7.40 -11.82
CA LYS A 63 2.47 -8.56 -11.00
C LYS A 63 3.19 -8.71 -9.66
N ILE A 64 4.27 -7.97 -9.44
CA ILE A 64 5.11 -8.11 -8.26
C ILE A 64 4.63 -7.20 -7.13
N HIS A 65 3.93 -6.11 -7.47
CA HIS A 65 3.26 -5.29 -6.48
C HIS A 65 1.98 -5.99 -6.04
N LYS A 66 2.05 -6.69 -4.90
CA LYS A 66 0.84 -6.98 -4.14
C LYS A 66 0.35 -5.64 -3.58
N GLU A 67 -0.39 -4.90 -4.39
CA GLU A 67 -1.34 -3.95 -3.81
C GLU A 67 -2.27 -4.80 -2.95
N ASN A 68 -2.20 -4.62 -1.62
CA ASN A 68 -3.31 -4.97 -0.74
C ASN A 68 -4.46 -3.98 -1.05
N ASN A 69 -4.95 -3.98 -2.29
CA ASN A 69 -6.20 -3.38 -2.70
C ASN A 69 -7.31 -4.34 -2.30
N GLU A 70 -7.51 -4.54 -1.00
CA GLU A 70 -8.86 -4.88 -0.53
C GLU A 70 -9.70 -3.60 -0.63
N ARG A 71 -9.93 -3.14 -1.87
CA ARG A 71 -11.04 -2.24 -2.14
C ARG A 71 -12.28 -3.08 -1.94
N PRO A 72 -13.24 -2.69 -1.10
CA PRO A 72 -14.47 -3.44 -0.97
C PRO A 72 -15.12 -3.54 -2.35
N GLN A 73 -15.20 -4.77 -2.88
CA GLN A 73 -15.86 -5.09 -4.15
C GLN A 73 -17.39 -5.02 -4.05
N SER A 74 -17.92 -4.50 -2.94
CA SER A 74 -19.34 -4.31 -2.73
C SER A 74 -19.76 -2.92 -3.23
N PRO A 75 -20.96 -2.81 -3.85
CA PRO A 75 -21.56 -1.51 -4.11
C PRO A 75 -21.64 -0.73 -2.79
N LYS A 76 -21.17 0.53 -2.80
CA LYS A 76 -21.31 1.39 -1.63
C LYS A 76 -22.76 1.85 -1.57
N HIS A 77 -23.46 1.43 -0.53
CA HIS A 77 -24.81 1.86 -0.22
C HIS A 77 -24.78 3.13 0.62
N LEU A 78 -25.50 4.16 0.19
CA LEU A 78 -25.57 5.44 0.89
C LEU A 78 -27.03 5.83 1.11
N ASP A 79 -27.40 6.00 2.38
CA ASP A 79 -28.70 6.55 2.75
C ASP A 79 -28.60 8.05 3.01
N CYS A 80 -29.30 8.84 2.18
CA CYS A 80 -29.40 10.28 2.35
C CYS A 80 -30.17 10.62 3.64
N ILE A 81 -29.50 11.06 4.71
CA ILE A 81 -30.17 11.38 6.00
C ILE A 81 -31.27 12.44 5.84
N ARG A 82 -31.11 13.35 4.87
CA ARG A 82 -32.03 14.47 4.58
C ARG A 82 -33.26 14.06 3.76
N CYS A 83 -33.07 13.21 2.76
CA CYS A 83 -34.08 12.87 1.75
C CYS A 83 -34.54 11.42 1.81
N LYS A 84 -33.90 10.58 2.63
CA LYS A 84 -34.12 9.15 2.83
C LYS A 84 -34.05 8.30 1.55
N VAL A 85 -33.46 8.84 0.50
CA VAL A 85 -33.17 8.11 -0.74
C VAL A 85 -31.90 7.30 -0.54
N SER A 86 -32.00 6.01 -0.87
CA SER A 86 -30.88 5.09 -0.92
C SER A 86 -30.22 5.13 -2.29
N LEU A 87 -28.89 5.17 -2.32
CA LEU A 87 -28.09 5.22 -3.54
C LEU A 87 -27.06 4.09 -3.52
N ASP A 88 -27.00 3.34 -4.61
CA ASP A 88 -25.94 2.36 -4.85
C ASP A 88 -24.97 2.93 -5.89
N TYR A 89 -23.69 3.02 -5.56
CA TYR A 89 -22.66 3.50 -6.49
C TYR A 89 -21.57 2.44 -6.70
N GLN A 90 -21.35 2.12 -7.97
CA GLN A 90 -20.19 1.39 -8.46
C GLN A 90 -19.34 2.41 -9.20
N GLY A 91 -18.18 2.75 -8.64
CA GLY A 91 -17.27 3.69 -9.31
C GLY A 91 -16.89 3.19 -10.69
N ASN A 92 -16.91 4.07 -11.69
CA ASN A 92 -16.31 3.77 -12.98
C ASN A 92 -14.79 3.74 -12.79
N PHE A 93 -14.19 2.56 -12.92
CA PHE A 93 -12.75 2.35 -12.90
C PHE A 93 -12.18 2.46 -14.31
#